data_AF-A0A5J4U0H2-F1
#
_entry.id   AF-A0A5J4U0H2-F1
#
_cell.length_a   1.000
_cell.length_b   1.000
_cell.length_c   1.000
_cell.angle_alpha   90.00
_cell.angle_beta   90.00
_cell.angle_gamma   90.00
#
_symmetry.space_group_name_H-M   'P 1'
#
loop_
_entity.id
_entity.type
_entity.pdbx_description
1 polymer ?
#
loop_
_entity_poly.entity_id
_entity_poly.type
_entity_poly.pdbx_seq_one_letter_code
_entity_poly.pdbx_strand_id
1 'polypeptide(L)'
;MAKITAKQLAQRITGEEFMVYAMFLNQLVSVATKNNPEIELRFILRQYNKRLKMDQLKEIIEIAQENSQSGTMKLIEYLNERS
;
A
#
# COMPACT_ATOMS: atom_id res chain seq x y z
N MET A 1 -16.07 -13.69 -2.05
CA MET A 1 -16.18 -12.34 -1.46
C MET A 1 -16.19 -11.33 -2.59
N ALA A 2 -17.07 -10.33 -2.56
CA ALA A 2 -17.13 -9.30 -3.60
C ALA A 2 -15.92 -8.36 -3.48
N LYS A 3 -15.23 -8.08 -4.59
CA LYS A 3 -14.18 -7.06 -4.63
C LYS A 3 -14.79 -5.70 -4.31
N ILE A 4 -14.26 -5.01 -3.30
CA ILE A 4 -14.65 -3.64 -2.97
C ILE A 4 -14.02 -2.73 -4.02
N THR A 5 -14.82 -1.89 -4.66
CA THR A 5 -14.31 -0.90 -5.63
C THR A 5 -13.57 0.23 -4.92
N ALA A 6 -12.61 0.87 -5.59
CA ALA A 6 -11.90 2.04 -5.05
C ALA A 6 -12.86 3.16 -4.58
N LYS A 7 -14.00 3.35 -5.26
CA LYS A 7 -15.04 4.30 -4.88
C LYS A 7 -15.72 3.93 -3.55
N GLN A 8 -16.04 2.65 -3.36
CA GLN A 8 -16.61 2.17 -2.09
C GLN A 8 -15.60 2.23 -0.96
N LEU A 9 -14.31 2.02 -1.26
CA LEU A 9 -13.23 2.14 -0.29
C LEU A 9 -13.06 3.59 0.19
N ALA A 10 -13.06 4.55 -0.74
CA ALA A 10 -12.95 5.97 -0.43
C ALA A 10 -14.10 6.49 0.45
N GLN A 11 -15.28 5.88 0.36
CA GLN A 11 -16.43 6.23 1.21
C GLN A 11 -16.35 5.66 2.63
N ARG A 12 -15.47 4.68 2.86
CA ARG A 12 -15.37 3.95 4.15
C ARG A 12 -14.14 4.33 4.96
N ILE A 13 -13.12 4.89 4.32
CA ILE A 13 -11.88 5.27 5.00
C ILE A 13 -11.97 6.71 5.52
N THR A 14 -11.55 6.91 6.77
CA THR A 14 -11.43 8.26 7.34
C THR A 14 -10.17 8.96 6.83
N GLY A 15 -10.14 10.30 6.92
CA GLY A 15 -8.94 11.07 6.58
C GLY A 15 -7.72 10.68 7.42
N GLU A 16 -7.91 10.39 8.71
CA GLU A 16 -6.84 9.94 9.61
C GLU A 16 -6.28 8.58 9.20
N GLU A 17 -7.16 7.60 8.92
CA GLU A 17 -6.72 6.29 8.42
C GLU A 17 -5.98 6.43 7.09
N PHE A 18 -6.47 7.26 6.17
CA PHE A 18 -5.79 7.52 4.90
C PHE A 18 -4.37 8.06 5.14
N MET A 19 -4.19 9.01 6.06
CA MET A 19 -2.87 9.55 6.39
C MET A 19 -1.93 8.48 6.94
N VAL A 20 -2.42 7.56 7.78
CA VAL A 20 -1.63 6.42 8.28
C VAL A 20 -1.15 5.55 7.11
N TYR A 21 -2.03 5.22 6.17
CA TYR A 21 -1.65 4.45 4.98
C TYR A 21 -0.71 5.21 4.05
N ALA A 22 -0.87 6.53 3.89
CA ALA A 22 0.03 7.35 3.09
C ALA A 22 1.43 7.40 3.70
N MET A 23 1.54 7.53 5.03
CA MET A 23 2.83 7.44 5.74
C MET A 23 3.48 6.07 5.56
N PHE A 24 2.69 5.00 5.64
CA PHE A 24 3.17 3.65 5.42
C PHE A 24 3.66 3.45 3.97
N LEU A 25 2.92 3.95 2.98
CA LEU A 25 3.33 3.93 1.57
C LEU A 25 4.67 4.64 1.36
N ASN A 26 4.85 5.82 1.95
CA ASN A 26 6.10 6.57 1.82
C ASN A 26 7.32 5.78 2.31
N GLN A 27 7.18 4.99 3.37
CA GLN A 27 8.25 4.10 3.84
C GLN A 27 8.56 2.99 2.82
N LEU A 28 7.52 2.39 2.23
CA LEU A 28 7.68 1.36 1.19
C LEU A 28 8.38 1.93 -0.05
N VAL A 29 7.94 3.09 -0.54
CA VAL A 29 8.54 3.76 -1.71
C VAL A 29 9.99 4.15 -1.43
N SER A 30 10.29 4.70 -0.25
CA SER A 30 11.65 5.09 0.13
C SER A 30 12.62 3.91 0.19
N VAL A 31 12.16 2.71 0.50
CA VAL A 31 12.99 1.49 0.46
C VAL A 31 13.09 0.95 -0.96
N ALA A 32 12.00 1.00 -1.73
CA ALA A 32 11.96 0.48 -3.09
C ALA A 32 12.97 1.14 -4.05
N THR A 33 13.40 2.38 -3.75
CA THR A 33 14.40 3.11 -4.54
C THR A 33 15.85 2.72 -4.23
N LYS A 34 16.09 1.79 -3.29
CA LYS A 34 17.42 1.29 -2.93
C LYS A 34 17.80 0.01 -3.68
N ASN A 35 19.10 -0.32 -3.70
CA ASN A 35 19.58 -1.59 -4.27
C ASN A 35 19.12 -2.80 -3.42
N ASN A 36 18.55 -3.82 -4.07
CA ASN A 36 18.03 -5.06 -3.46
C ASN A 36 16.95 -4.87 -2.37
N PRO A 37 15.81 -4.22 -2.68
CA PRO A 37 14.84 -3.77 -1.67
C PRO A 37 13.94 -4.87 -1.09
N GLU A 38 13.93 -6.09 -1.66
CA GLU A 38 12.92 -7.10 -1.33
C GLU A 38 12.89 -7.54 0.14
N ILE A 39 14.06 -7.68 0.77
CA ILE A 39 14.15 -8.10 2.18
C ILE A 39 13.63 -6.97 3.08
N GLU A 40 14.03 -5.73 2.81
CA GLU A 40 13.61 -4.55 3.58
C GLU A 40 12.10 -4.32 3.43
N LEU A 41 11.55 -4.41 2.22
CA LEU A 41 10.10 -4.30 1.98
C LEU A 41 9.30 -5.33 2.79
N ARG A 42 9.77 -6.58 2.83
CA ARG A 42 9.16 -7.64 3.65
C ARG A 42 9.26 -7.33 5.15
N PHE A 43 10.37 -6.75 5.59
CA PHE A 43 10.54 -6.36 6.99
C PHE A 43 9.57 -5.26 7.39
N ILE A 44 9.44 -4.19 6.59
CA ILE A 44 8.48 -3.10 6.85
C ILE A 44 7.05 -3.67 6.94
N LEU A 45 6.62 -4.48 5.96
CA LEU A 45 5.30 -5.11 5.99
C LEU A 45 5.02 -5.83 7.32
N ARG A 46 6.01 -6.55 7.85
CA ARG A 46 5.89 -7.27 9.12
C ARG A 46 5.78 -6.34 10.33
N GLN A 47 6.46 -5.19 10.35
CA GLN A 47 6.34 -4.20 11.43
C GLN A 47 4.89 -3.69 11.56
N TYR A 48 4.17 -3.59 10.45
CA TYR A 48 2.76 -3.19 10.41
C TYR A 48 1.79 -4.38 10.46
N ASN A 49 2.29 -5.59 10.72
CA ASN A 49 1.54 -6.85 10.69
C ASN A 49 0.70 -7.04 9.40
N LYS A 50 1.25 -6.60 8.26
CA LYS A 50 0.65 -6.70 6.92
C LYS A 50 1.39 -7.72 6.06
N ARG A 51 0.71 -8.21 5.03
CA ARG A 51 1.28 -9.16 4.06
C ARG A 51 0.78 -8.85 2.66
N LEU A 52 1.70 -8.53 1.76
CA LEU A 52 1.45 -8.34 0.32
C LEU A 52 2.39 -9.25 -0.49
N LYS A 53 1.95 -9.67 -1.67
CA LYS A 53 2.81 -10.31 -2.68
C LYS A 53 3.77 -9.27 -3.25
N MET A 54 4.93 -9.72 -3.76
CA MET A 54 5.91 -8.80 -4.33
C MET A 54 5.36 -8.08 -5.58
N ASP A 55 4.55 -8.75 -6.39
CA ASP A 55 3.93 -8.11 -7.56
C ASP A 55 2.94 -7.01 -7.16
N GLN A 56 2.17 -7.23 -6.09
CA GLN A 56 1.28 -6.18 -5.54
C GLN A 56 2.08 -4.99 -5.03
N LEU A 57 3.21 -5.23 -4.36
CA LEU A 57 4.10 -4.15 -3.92
C LEU A 57 4.65 -3.36 -5.10
N LYS A 58 5.14 -4.04 -6.15
CA LYS A 58 5.67 -3.38 -7.36
C LYS A 58 4.62 -2.48 -8.00
N GLU A 59 3.41 -3.00 -8.20
CA GLU A 59 2.29 -2.23 -8.76
C GLU A 59 1.94 -1.00 -7.88
N ILE A 60 1.87 -1.17 -6.55
CA ILE A 60 1.63 -0.04 -5.63
C ILE A 60 2.72 1.02 -5.77
N ILE A 61 3.99 0.62 -5.84
CA ILE A 61 5.14 1.53 -5.92
C ILE A 61 5.14 2.27 -7.26
N GLU A 62 4.90 1.57 -8.38
CA GLU A 62 4.80 2.17 -9.71
C GLU A 62 3.70 3.24 -9.75
N ILE A 63 2.50 2.92 -9.27
CA ILE A 63 1.39 3.89 -9.18
C ILE A 63 1.77 5.07 -8.28
N ALA A 64 2.43 4.81 -7.14
CA ALA A 64 2.80 5.85 -6.18
C ALA A 64 3.84 6.84 -6.72
N GLN A 65 4.70 6.41 -7.64
CA GLN A 65 5.67 7.29 -8.30
C GLN A 65 5.00 8.30 -9.25
N GLU A 66 3.87 7.92 -9.87
CA GLU A 66 3.07 8.82 -10.70
C GLU A 66 2.09 9.67 -9.86
N ASN A 67 1.41 9.03 -8.91
CA ASN A 67 0.42 9.66 -8.05
C ASN A 67 0.35 8.94 -6.69
N SER A 68 0.89 9.59 -5.66
CA SER A 68 0.96 9.05 -4.30
C SER A 68 -0.42 8.77 -3.67
N GLN A 69 -1.45 9.56 -4.01
CA GLN A 69 -2.81 9.33 -3.51
C GLN A 69 -3.41 8.05 -4.12
N SER A 70 -3.26 7.86 -5.43
CA SER A 70 -3.67 6.63 -6.12
C SER A 70 -2.92 5.41 -5.58
N GLY A 71 -1.62 5.53 -5.35
CA GLY A 71 -0.82 4.46 -4.73
C GLY A 71 -1.29 4.11 -3.33
N THR A 72 -1.70 5.12 -2.54
CA THR A 72 -2.23 4.91 -1.19
C THR A 72 -3.55 4.16 -1.24
N MET A 73 -4.47 4.56 -2.14
CA MET A 73 -5.73 3.86 -2.33
C MET A 73 -5.52 2.41 -2.77
N LYS A 74 -4.56 2.15 -3.66
CA LYS A 74 -4.25 0.79 -4.11
C LYS A 74 -3.65 -0.08 -3.00
N LEU A 75 -2.80 0.51 -2.15
CA LEU A 75 -2.29 -0.16 -0.95
C LEU A 75 -3.41 -0.58 -0.02
N ILE A 76 -4.36 0.33 0.26
CA ILE A 76 -5.51 0.05 1.13
C ILE A 76 -6.39 -1.04 0.50
N GLU A 77 -6.66 -0.98 -0.80
CA GLU A 77 -7.42 -1.99 -1.55
C GLU A 77 -6.82 -3.38 -1.33
N TYR A 78 -5.53 -3.56 -1.61
CA TYR A 78 -4.88 -4.86 -1.47
C TYR A 78 -4.80 -5.38 -0.03
N LEU A 79 -4.73 -4.49 0.96
CA LEU A 79 -4.74 -4.88 2.37
C LEU A 79 -6.14 -5.25 2.88
N ASN A 80 -7.19 -4.66 2.30
CA ASN A 80 -8.58 -4.90 2.68
C ASN A 80 -9.28 -6.01 1.86
N GLU A 81 -8.74 -6.41 0.70
CA GLU A 81 -9.22 -7.58 -0.05
C GLU A 81 -9.01 -8.93 0.71
N ARG A 82 -8.37 -8.89 1.89
CA ARG A 82 -7.95 -10.07 2.65
C ARG A 82 -8.83 -10.44 3.85
N SER A 83 -10.01 -9.86 3.99
CA SER A 83 -11.01 -10.20 5.02
C SER A 83 -12.16 -11.04 4.48
#